data_AF-A0A966K2R3-F1
#
_entry.id   AF-A0A966K2R3-F1
#
_cell.length_a   1.000
_cell.length_b   1.000
_cell.length_c   1.000
_cell.angle_alpha   90.00
_cell.angle_beta   90.00
_cell.angle_gamma   90.00
#
_symmetry.space_group_name_H-M   'P 1'
#
loop_
_entity.id
_entity.type
_entity.pdbx_description
1 polymer ?
#
loop_
_entity_poly.entity_id
_entity_poly.type
_entity_poly.pdbx_seq_one_letter_code
_entity_poly.pdbx_strand_id
1 'polypeptide(L)' 'ACWNAEYQIQIREYGQERAKGCELLPSRYDQVALAFGGAGELVTDALDVLPAAQRLQAKGLPAILNILIEGLPAPNLKRS' A
#
# COMPACT_ATOMS: atom_id res chain seq x y z
N ALA A 1 1.20 8.33 -1.37
CA ALA A 1 0.19 7.42 -0.80
C ALA A 1 -1.13 8.19 -0.72
N CYS A 2 -2.27 7.52 -0.67
CA CYS A 2 -3.57 8.21 -0.56
C CYS A 2 -4.65 7.28 0.00
N TRP A 3 -5.73 7.88 0.50
CA TRP A 3 -7.03 7.23 0.66
C TRP A 3 -7.65 7.01 -0.72
N ASN A 4 -7.17 5.98 -1.42
CA ASN A 4 -7.39 5.81 -2.86
C ASN A 4 -8.87 5.62 -3.22
N ALA A 5 -9.65 4.91 -2.41
CA ALA A 5 -11.08 4.74 -2.68
C ALA A 5 -11.81 6.09 -2.68
N GLU A 6 -11.61 6.89 -1.65
CA GLU A 6 -12.18 8.23 -1.49
C GLU A 6 -11.68 9.18 -2.57
N TYR A 7 -10.39 9.12 -2.89
CA TYR A 7 -9.78 9.94 -3.95
C TYR A 7 -10.43 9.66 -5.32
N GLN A 8 -10.58 8.38 -5.70
CA GLN A 8 -11.21 7.99 -6.96
C GLN A 8 -12.70 8.32 -6.99
N ILE A 9 -13.40 8.23 -5.86
CA ILE A 9 -14.79 8.72 -5.72
C ILE A 9 -14.84 10.23 -5.97
N GLN A 10 -13.98 11.02 -5.35
CA GLN A 10 -13.99 12.48 -5.53
C GLN A 10 -13.68 12.88 -6.99
N ILE A 11 -12.73 12.21 -7.65
CA ILE A 11 -12.47 12.43 -9.08
C ILE A 11 -13.70 12.14 -9.91
N ARG A 12 -14.37 11.00 -9.69
CA ARG A 12 -15.53 10.59 -10.48
C ARG A 12 -16.74 11.50 -10.28
N GLU A 13 -17.05 11.86 -9.03
CA GLU A 13 -18.26 12.64 -8.71
C GLU A 13 -18.06 14.14 -8.92
N TYR A 14 -16.85 14.64 -8.66
CA TYR A 14 -16.59 16.07 -8.55
C TYR A 14 -15.48 16.58 -9.48
N GLY A 15 -14.76 15.70 -10.17
CA GLY A 15 -13.64 16.08 -11.04
C GLY A 15 -12.33 16.30 -10.28
N GLN A 16 -11.23 16.19 -11.02
CA GLN A 16 -9.86 16.20 -10.50
C GLN A 16 -9.54 17.40 -9.61
N GLU A 17 -9.97 18.61 -9.97
CA GLU A 17 -9.67 19.85 -9.22
C GLU A 17 -10.31 19.90 -7.83
N ARG A 18 -11.30 19.03 -7.58
CA ARG A 18 -12.01 18.93 -6.30
C ARG A 18 -11.63 17.69 -5.50
N ALA A 19 -10.69 16.88 -5.98
CA ALA A 19 -10.09 15.80 -5.21
C ALA A 19 -9.09 16.37 -4.19
N LYS A 20 -9.50 16.47 -2.92
CA LYS A 20 -8.73 17.14 -1.85
C LYS A 20 -8.79 16.35 -0.55
N GLY A 21 -7.72 16.42 0.25
CA GLY A 21 -7.66 15.83 1.59
C GLY A 21 -7.48 14.31 1.64
N CYS A 22 -7.35 13.65 0.48
CA CYS A 22 -7.09 12.20 0.42
C CYS A 22 -5.61 11.85 0.26
N GLU A 23 -4.72 12.82 0.01
CA GLU A 23 -3.29 12.59 -0.12
C GLU A 23 -2.65 12.30 1.23
N LEU A 24 -1.71 11.36 1.25
CA LEU A 24 -0.94 10.95 2.41
C LEU A 24 0.56 11.08 2.12
N LEU A 25 1.31 11.53 3.12
CA LEU A 25 2.75 11.55 3.06
C LEU A 25 3.31 10.15 2.80
N PRO A 26 4.34 10.00 1.94
CA PRO A 26 5.06 8.74 1.80
C PRO A 26 5.56 8.28 3.18
N SER A 27 5.16 7.08 3.57
CA SER A 27 5.42 6.55 4.92
C SER A 27 6.11 5.19 4.85
N ARG A 28 7.12 5.00 5.70
CA ARG A 28 7.92 3.77 5.80
C ARG A 28 7.35 2.85 6.88
N TYR A 29 6.20 2.23 6.60
CA TYR A 29 5.52 1.32 7.54
C TYR A 29 6.39 0.12 7.94
N ASP A 30 7.28 -0.32 7.06
CA ASP A 30 8.30 -1.32 7.36
C ASP A 30 9.22 -0.90 8.52
N GLN A 31 9.60 0.38 8.61
CA GLN A 31 10.41 0.89 9.71
C GLN A 31 9.64 0.94 11.03
N VAL A 32 8.32 1.12 10.97
CA VAL A 32 7.46 1.03 12.16
C VAL A 32 7.54 -0.37 12.76
N ALA A 33 7.46 -1.42 11.93
CA ALA A 33 7.61 -2.80 12.42
C ALA A 33 8.94 -3.01 13.15
N LEU A 34 10.04 -2.51 12.58
CA LEU A 34 11.37 -2.59 13.21
C LEU A 34 11.42 -1.86 14.55
N ALA A 35 10.83 -0.66 14.64
CA ALA A 35 10.80 0.13 15.88
C ALA A 35 10.05 -0.59 17.02
N PHE A 36 9.07 -1.43 16.69
CA PHE A 36 8.35 -2.28 17.65
C PHE A 36 9.00 -3.65 17.90
N GLY A 37 10.21 -3.90 17.37
CA GLY A 37 10.94 -5.17 17.54
C GLY A 37 10.49 -6.30 16.61
N GLY A 38 9.69 -5.98 15.58
CA GLY A 38 9.29 -6.90 14.52
C GLY A 38 10.25 -6.90 13.33
N ALA A 39 9.79 -7.41 12.20
CA ALA A 39 10.51 -7.40 10.92
C ALA A 39 9.83 -6.48 9.90
N GLY A 40 10.62 -5.77 9.08
CA GLY A 40 10.08 -4.85 8.09
C GLY A 40 10.89 -4.89 6.79
N GLU A 41 10.19 -4.86 5.65
CA GLU A 41 10.81 -4.70 4.33
C GLU A 41 9.93 -3.80 3.44
N LEU A 42 10.56 -2.93 2.65
CA LEU A 42 9.90 -2.13 1.61
C LEU A 42 10.16 -2.78 0.24
N VAL A 43 9.10 -3.01 -0.53
CA VAL A 43 9.17 -3.53 -1.90
C VAL A 43 8.56 -2.52 -2.87
N THR A 44 9.28 -2.23 -3.95
CA THR A 44 8.85 -1.33 -5.03
C THR A 44 8.69 -2.02 -6.38
N ASP A 45 9.08 -3.30 -6.48
CA ASP A 45 8.95 -4.13 -7.68
C ASP A 45 8.05 -5.34 -7.39
N ALA A 46 7.13 -5.65 -8.30
CA ALA A 46 6.23 -6.77 -8.16
C ALA A 46 6.96 -8.13 -8.07
N LEU A 47 8.11 -8.28 -8.74
CA LEU A 47 8.90 -9.50 -8.74
C LEU A 47 9.53 -9.79 -7.36
N ASP A 48 9.71 -8.76 -6.54
CA ASP A 48 10.32 -8.88 -5.21
C ASP A 48 9.31 -9.23 -4.11
N VAL A 49 8.00 -9.12 -4.38
CA VAL A 49 6.95 -9.33 -3.37
C VAL A 49 7.02 -10.72 -2.76
N LEU A 50 7.04 -11.77 -3.59
CA LEU A 50 7.06 -13.15 -3.10
C LEU A 50 8.38 -13.50 -2.39
N PRO A 51 9.58 -13.20 -2.95
CA PRO A 51 10.83 -13.39 -2.24
C PRO A 51 10.90 -12.64 -0.89
N ALA A 52 10.42 -11.40 -0.83
CA ALA A 52 10.41 -10.62 0.41
C ALA A 52 9.46 -11.22 1.45
N ALA A 53 8.27 -11.64 1.03
CA ALA A 53 7.33 -12.33 1.91
C ALA A 53 7.93 -13.62 2.50
N GLN A 54 8.63 -14.42 1.70
CA GLN A 54 9.33 -15.62 2.17
C GLN A 54 10.44 -15.29 3.17
N ARG A 55 11.27 -14.25 2.91
CA ARG A 55 12.30 -13.78 3.85
C ARG A 55 11.71 -13.33 5.17
N LEU A 56 10.62 -12.55 5.15
CA LEU A 56 9.96 -12.08 6.37
C LEU A 56 9.29 -13.21 7.15
N GLN A 57 8.62 -14.15 6.46
CA GLN A 57 8.01 -15.31 7.08
C GLN A 57 9.05 -16.20 7.79
N ALA A 58 10.22 -16.41 7.17
CA ALA A 58 11.31 -17.19 7.76
C ALA A 58 11.88 -16.58 9.05
N LYS A 59 11.66 -15.29 9.32
CA LYS A 59 12.11 -14.65 10.57
C LYS A 59 11.28 -15.07 11.79
N GLY A 60 10.05 -15.56 11.60
CA GLY A 60 9.17 -15.96 12.71
C GLY A 60 8.77 -14.82 13.65
N LEU A 61 8.86 -13.56 13.17
CA LEU A 61 8.48 -12.35 13.92
C LEU A 61 7.21 -11.73 13.32
N PRO A 62 6.44 -10.94 14.11
CA PRO A 62 5.46 -10.02 13.54
C PRO A 62 6.13 -9.14 12.49
N ALA A 63 5.57 -9.08 11.28
CA ALA A 63 6.24 -8.45 10.15
C ALA A 63 5.32 -7.53 9.34
N ILE A 64 5.89 -6.45 8.79
CA ILE A 64 5.25 -5.60 7.77
C ILE A 64 6.05 -5.73 6.47
N LEU A 65 5.40 -6.24 5.44
CA LEU A 65 5.85 -6.08 4.05
C LEU A 65 5.15 -4.86 3.47
N ASN A 66 5.88 -3.75 3.38
CA ASN A 66 5.36 -2.49 2.83
C ASN A 66 5.53 -2.52 1.30
N ILE A 67 4.44 -2.72 0.56
CA ILE A 67 4.47 -2.84 -0.90
C ILE A 67 3.98 -1.54 -1.52
N LEU A 68 4.82 -0.89 -2.31
CA LEU A 68 4.40 0.27 -3.09
C LEU A 68 3.60 -0.22 -4.32
N ILE A 69 2.41 0.32 -4.50
CA ILE A 69 1.53 0.01 -5.63
C ILE A 69 1.09 1.29 -6.32
N GLU A 70 0.70 1.17 -7.58
CA GLU A 70 0.03 2.25 -8.31
C GLU A 70 -1.36 2.52 -7.74
N GLY A 71 -1.74 3.80 -7.64
CA GLY A 71 -3.05 4.25 -7.13
C GLY A 71 -4.18 4.09 -8.14
N LEU A 72 -4.33 2.90 -8.72
CA LEU A 72 -5.39 2.60 -9.69
C LEU A 72 -6.76 2.46 -9.00
N PRO A 73 -7.88 2.76 -9.66
CA PRO A 73 -9.21 2.46 -9.14
C PRO A 73 -9.38 0.97 -8.82
N ALA A 74 -10.21 0.66 -7.82
CA ALA A 74 -10.56 -0.72 -7.52
C ALA A 74 -11.19 -1.40 -8.76
N PRO A 75 -10.86 -2.68 -9.02
CA PRO A 75 -11.38 -3.40 -10.18
C PRO A 75 -12.90 -3.59 -10.05
N ASN A 76 -13.63 -3.30 -11.14
CA ASN A 76 -15.06 -3.61 -11.23
C ASN A 76 -15.25 -5.09 -11.60
N LEU A 77 -15.26 -5.95 -10.58
CA LEU A 77 -15.60 -7.36 -10.74
C LEU A 77 -17.11 -7.52 -10.95
N LYS A 78 -17.54 -7.67 -12.21
CA LYS A 78 -18.87 -8.21 -12.50
C LYS A 78 -18.80 -9.73 -12.30
N ARG A 79 -19.51 -10.25 -11.30
CA ARG A 79 -19.80 -11.69 -11.22
C ARG A 79 -20.79 -11.99 -12.36
N SER A 80 -20.34 -12.77 -13.35
CA SER A 80 -21.21 -13.38 -14.36
C SER A 80 -22.13 -14.41 -13.73
#